data_AF-X0TRN5-F1
#
_entry.id   AF-X0TRN5-F1
#
_cell.length_a   1.000
_cell.length_b   1.000
_cell.length_c   1.000
_cell.angle_alpha   90.00
_cell.angle_beta   90.00
_cell.angle_gamma   90.00
#
_symmetry.space_group_name_H-M   'P 1'
#
loop_
_entity.id
_entity.type
_entity.pdbx_description
1 polymer ?
#
loop_
_entity_poly.entity_id
_entity_poly.type
_entity_poly.pdbx_seq_one_letter_code
_entity_poly.pdbx_strand_id
1 'polypeptide(L)'
;LVDLDNQDCMDLKRRLAALPDYCDPPPTVRFRIAIEETEAFYLGDRAAIKRAFPKVKLQKLAAYDQDSVCGTWELFRDTIGESSEDKVEWAKLMGAVLGTKWKGAGANKSVSFQHFCKAALFLAGELST
;
A
#
# COMPACT_ATOMS: atom_id res chain seq x y z
N LEU A 1 -2.91 10.02 1.96
CA LEU A 1 -2.70 8.85 1.09
C LEU A 1 -3.87 8.80 0.13
N VAL A 2 -3.66 8.43 -1.12
CA VAL A 2 -4.69 8.37 -2.16
C VAL A 2 -4.55 7.04 -2.88
N ASP A 3 -5.65 6.44 -3.29
CA ASP A 3 -5.66 5.20 -4.06
C ASP A 3 -5.55 5.53 -5.56
N LEU A 4 -4.87 4.68 -6.33
CA LEU A 4 -4.72 4.89 -7.77
C LEU A 4 -5.99 4.55 -8.54
N ASP A 5 -6.74 3.57 -8.05
CA ASP A 5 -7.75 2.86 -8.81
C ASP A 5 -7.14 2.37 -10.14
N ASN A 6 -7.74 2.78 -11.26
CA ASN A 6 -7.34 2.43 -12.63
C ASN A 6 -6.64 3.59 -13.37
N GLN A 7 -6.15 4.62 -12.67
CA GLN A 7 -5.52 5.79 -13.28
C GLN A 7 -4.04 5.57 -13.61
N ASP A 8 -3.46 6.44 -14.44
CA ASP A 8 -2.01 6.53 -14.56
C ASP A 8 -1.40 7.19 -13.31
N CYS A 9 -0.44 6.51 -12.68
CA CYS A 9 0.10 6.93 -11.39
C CYS A 9 0.96 8.20 -11.49
N MET A 10 1.63 8.40 -12.62
CA MET A 10 2.50 9.55 -12.84
C MET A 10 1.67 10.80 -13.10
N ASP A 11 0.59 10.68 -13.88
CA ASP A 11 -0.34 11.75 -14.18
C ASP A 11 -1.18 12.12 -12.95
N LEU A 12 -1.68 11.13 -12.19
CA LEU A 12 -2.34 11.40 -10.90
C LEU A 12 -1.39 12.13 -9.94
N LYS A 13 -0.14 11.66 -9.83
CA LYS A 13 0.85 12.29 -8.97
C LYS A 13 1.15 13.73 -9.38
N ARG A 14 1.25 14.01 -10.69
CA ARG A 14 1.46 15.35 -11.22
C ARG A 14 0.31 16.29 -10.87
N ARG A 15 -0.94 15.86 -11.07
CA ARG A 15 -2.13 16.65 -10.72
C ARG A 15 -2.20 16.95 -9.22
N LEU A 16 -1.98 15.93 -8.38
CA LEU A 16 -1.96 16.12 -6.93
C LEU A 16 -0.87 17.10 -6.49
N ALA A 17 0.33 17.01 -7.07
CA ALA A 17 1.45 17.89 -6.74
C ALA A 17 1.20 19.37 -7.09
N ALA A 18 0.29 19.67 -8.02
CA ALA A 18 -0.09 21.03 -8.38
C ALA A 18 -1.20 21.61 -7.49
N LEU A 19 -1.92 20.79 -6.69
CA LEU A 19 -3.02 21.27 -5.84
C LEU A 19 -2.61 22.36 -4.82
N PRO A 20 -1.43 22.30 -4.17
CA PRO A 20 -1.04 23.33 -3.21
C PRO A 20 -0.94 24.73 -3.82
N ASP A 21 -0.67 24.84 -5.11
CA ASP A 21 -0.54 26.13 -5.82
C ASP A 21 -1.87 26.89 -5.92
N TYR A 22 -3.00 26.20 -5.67
CA TYR A 22 -4.34 26.79 -5.62
C TYR A 22 -4.76 27.24 -4.22
N CYS A 23 -3.88 27.12 -3.20
CA CYS A 23 -4.14 27.53 -1.83
C CYS A 23 -3.28 28.73 -1.43
N ASP A 24 -3.85 29.68 -0.70
CA ASP A 24 -3.12 30.82 -0.12
C ASP A 24 -3.41 30.93 1.39
N PRO A 25 -2.41 30.67 2.27
CA PRO A 25 -1.06 30.22 1.94
C PRO A 25 -1.02 28.75 1.47
N PRO A 26 -0.03 28.35 0.66
CA PRO A 26 0.10 26.97 0.21
C PRO A 26 0.45 26.04 1.37
N PRO A 27 -0.28 24.92 1.57
CA PRO A 27 0.00 23.98 2.65
C PRO A 27 1.27 23.17 2.37
N THR A 28 2.01 22.82 3.43
CA THR A 28 3.07 21.81 3.32
C THR A 28 2.45 20.42 3.29
N VAL A 29 2.42 19.80 2.10
CA VAL A 29 1.79 18.49 1.90
C VAL A 29 2.68 17.55 1.06
N ARG A 30 2.59 16.25 1.34
CA ARG A 30 3.22 15.19 0.54
C ARG A 30 2.16 14.18 0.12
N PHE A 31 1.83 14.16 -1.17
CA PHE A 31 0.93 13.13 -1.70
C PHE A 31 1.66 11.79 -1.87
N ARG A 32 1.01 10.70 -1.50
CA ARG A 32 1.44 9.32 -1.75
C ARG A 32 0.27 8.54 -2.31
N ILE A 33 0.58 7.60 -3.18
CA ILE A 33 -0.39 6.83 -3.93
C ILE A 33 -0.22 5.37 -3.53
N ALA A 34 -1.27 4.71 -3.06
CA ALA A 34 -1.35 3.26 -3.02
C ALA A 34 -1.76 2.76 -4.40
N ILE A 35 -1.04 1.79 -4.96
CA ILE A 35 -1.38 1.30 -6.30
C ILE A 35 -2.59 0.38 -6.18
N GLU A 36 -3.58 0.64 -7.03
CA GLU A 36 -4.97 0.20 -6.89
C GLU A 36 -5.64 0.64 -5.58
N GLU A 37 -5.41 -0.07 -4.46
CA GLU A 37 -5.97 0.20 -3.12
C GLU A 37 -4.91 -0.04 -2.02
N THR A 38 -5.19 0.30 -0.76
CA THR A 38 -4.23 0.09 0.36
C THR A 38 -3.84 -1.37 0.60
N GLU A 39 -4.71 -2.30 0.21
CA GLU A 39 -4.53 -3.75 0.28
C GLU A 39 -3.33 -4.22 -0.55
N ALA A 40 -2.91 -3.45 -1.57
CA ALA A 40 -1.72 -3.77 -2.35
C ALA A 40 -0.45 -3.76 -1.48
N PHE A 41 -0.45 -2.96 -0.40
CA PHE A 41 0.63 -2.95 0.58
C PHE A 41 0.67 -4.25 1.40
N TYR A 42 -0.48 -4.89 1.63
CA TYR A 42 -0.57 -6.15 2.35
C TYR A 42 0.12 -7.26 1.55
N LEU A 43 -0.15 -7.31 0.24
CA LEU A 43 0.42 -8.27 -0.70
C LEU A 43 1.96 -8.21 -0.75
N GLY A 44 2.53 -7.03 -0.44
CA GLY A 44 3.97 -6.80 -0.34
C GLY A 44 4.64 -7.36 0.92
N ASP A 45 3.88 -7.76 1.94
CA ASP A 45 4.36 -8.42 3.15
C ASP A 45 3.69 -9.80 3.33
N ARG A 46 4.12 -10.76 2.51
CA ARG A 46 3.61 -12.15 2.56
C ARG A 46 3.78 -12.82 3.92
N ALA A 47 4.78 -12.40 4.71
CA ALA A 47 4.98 -12.92 6.05
C ALA A 47 3.90 -12.41 7.01
N ALA A 48 3.53 -11.13 6.91
CA ALA A 48 2.40 -10.56 7.64
C ALA A 48 1.08 -11.26 7.27
N ILE A 49 0.81 -11.48 5.99
CA ILE A 49 -0.40 -12.22 5.57
C ILE A 49 -0.44 -13.60 6.22
N LYS A 50 0.67 -14.34 6.23
CA LYS A 50 0.73 -15.67 6.87
C LYS A 50 0.52 -15.61 8.40
N ARG A 51 0.91 -14.52 9.06
CA ARG A 51 0.65 -14.31 10.50
C ARG A 51 -0.83 -14.00 10.77
N ALA A 52 -1.43 -13.11 9.98
CA ALA A 52 -2.84 -12.73 10.12
C ALA A 52 -3.80 -13.86 9.71
N PHE A 53 -3.45 -14.60 8.65
CA PHE A 53 -4.26 -15.65 8.05
C PHE A 53 -3.44 -16.95 7.93
N PRO A 54 -3.38 -17.78 8.99
CA PRO A 54 -2.53 -18.99 9.00
C PRO A 54 -2.86 -20.01 7.90
N LYS A 55 -4.09 -19.98 7.37
CA LYS A 55 -4.58 -20.87 6.28
C LYS A 55 -4.39 -20.29 4.88
N VAL A 56 -3.70 -19.15 4.75
CA VAL A 56 -3.46 -18.46 3.48
C VAL A 56 -2.85 -19.39 2.42
N LYS A 57 -3.31 -19.24 1.18
CA LYS A 57 -2.80 -19.94 0.00
C LYS A 57 -1.81 -19.06 -0.77
N LEU A 58 -0.62 -18.83 -0.21
CA LEU A 58 0.39 -17.92 -0.81
C LEU A 58 0.77 -18.24 -2.26
N GLN A 59 0.58 -19.49 -2.73
CA GLN A 59 0.79 -19.82 -4.14
C GLN A 59 -0.10 -19.00 -5.10
N LYS A 60 -1.26 -18.51 -4.65
CA LYS A 60 -2.11 -17.63 -5.46
C LYS A 60 -1.46 -16.28 -5.77
N LEU A 61 -0.48 -15.86 -4.98
CA LEU A 61 0.33 -14.67 -5.22
C LEU A 61 1.59 -14.95 -6.06
N ALA A 62 1.77 -16.17 -6.59
CA ALA A 62 2.98 -16.50 -7.35
C ALA A 62 3.12 -15.66 -8.63
N ALA A 63 2.00 -15.42 -9.31
CA ALA A 63 1.93 -14.62 -10.54
C ALA A 63 1.59 -13.15 -10.29
N TYR A 64 1.33 -12.75 -9.04
CA TYR A 64 1.02 -11.36 -8.71
C TYR A 64 2.28 -10.50 -8.87
N ASP A 65 2.19 -9.54 -9.80
CA ASP A 65 3.18 -8.48 -9.91
C ASP A 65 2.86 -7.40 -8.88
N GLN A 66 3.83 -7.09 -8.03
CA GLN A 66 3.62 -6.20 -6.91
C GLN A 66 3.30 -4.79 -7.40
N ASP A 67 2.27 -4.18 -6.83
CA ASP A 67 1.79 -2.84 -7.23
C ASP A 67 1.25 -2.84 -8.68
N SER A 68 0.57 -3.92 -9.09
CA SER A 68 -0.22 -3.97 -10.32
C SER A 68 -1.71 -3.74 -10.03
N VAL A 69 -2.42 -3.16 -10.98
CA VAL A 69 -3.89 -2.97 -10.92
C VAL A 69 -4.55 -4.25 -11.42
N CYS A 70 -5.19 -5.02 -10.54
CA CYS A 70 -5.60 -6.40 -10.82
C CYS A 70 -6.85 -6.90 -10.10
N GLY A 71 -7.62 -6.06 -9.42
CA GLY A 71 -8.63 -6.48 -8.45
C GLY A 71 -7.95 -6.89 -7.15
N THR A 72 -7.22 -5.95 -6.54
CA THR A 72 -6.35 -6.22 -5.39
C THR A 72 -7.09 -6.89 -4.23
N TRP A 73 -8.32 -6.45 -3.90
CA TRP A 73 -9.04 -7.01 -2.76
C TRP A 73 -9.65 -8.38 -3.09
N GLU A 74 -10.06 -8.64 -4.34
CA GLU A 74 -10.48 -9.96 -4.80
C GLU A 74 -9.31 -10.94 -4.73
N LEU A 75 -8.14 -10.53 -5.23
CA LEU A 75 -6.91 -11.31 -5.14
C LEU A 75 -6.54 -11.58 -3.68
N PHE A 76 -6.68 -10.59 -2.81
CA PHE A 76 -6.43 -10.74 -1.38
C PHE A 76 -7.40 -11.74 -0.75
N ARG A 77 -8.71 -11.57 -0.93
CA ARG A 77 -9.78 -12.48 -0.46
C ARG A 77 -9.50 -13.91 -0.89
N ASP A 78 -9.23 -14.10 -2.18
CA ASP A 78 -8.95 -15.40 -2.76
C ASP A 78 -7.70 -16.04 -2.16
N THR A 79 -6.69 -15.22 -1.86
CA THR A 79 -5.43 -15.63 -1.24
C THR A 79 -5.62 -16.07 0.21
N ILE A 80 -6.38 -15.31 1.01
CA ILE A 80 -6.69 -15.67 2.40
C ILE A 80 -7.72 -16.79 2.52
N GLY A 81 -8.45 -17.08 1.43
CA GLY A 81 -9.37 -18.21 1.33
C GLY A 81 -10.77 -17.93 1.89
N GLU A 82 -11.16 -16.67 1.97
CA GLU A 82 -12.47 -16.24 2.43
C GLU A 82 -13.52 -16.32 1.30
N SER A 83 -14.76 -16.66 1.65
CA SER A 83 -15.88 -16.73 0.69
C SER A 83 -16.79 -15.50 0.71
N SER A 84 -16.60 -14.61 1.69
CA SER A 84 -17.32 -13.34 1.83
C SER A 84 -16.33 -12.19 1.96
N GLU A 85 -16.83 -10.98 1.78
CA GLU A 85 -16.05 -9.75 1.94
C GLU A 85 -16.20 -9.19 3.35
N ASP A 86 -15.08 -9.07 4.05
CA ASP A 86 -14.99 -8.37 5.33
C ASP A 86 -13.70 -7.54 5.38
N LYS A 87 -13.65 -6.50 4.53
CA LYS A 87 -12.48 -5.61 4.42
C LYS A 87 -12.11 -4.98 5.77
N VAL A 88 -13.09 -4.73 6.65
CA VAL A 88 -12.86 -4.14 7.97
C VAL A 88 -12.08 -5.10 8.86
N GLU A 89 -12.50 -6.36 8.94
CA GLU A 89 -11.78 -7.35 9.73
C GLU A 89 -10.39 -7.63 9.14
N TRP A 90 -10.28 -7.70 7.82
CA TRP A 90 -8.99 -7.89 7.16
C TRP A 90 -8.00 -6.77 7.46
N ALA A 91 -8.46 -5.51 7.42
CA ALA A 91 -7.66 -4.36 7.78
C ALA A 91 -7.24 -4.38 9.26
N LYS A 92 -8.12 -4.80 10.18
CA LYS A 92 -7.76 -4.95 11.61
C LYS A 92 -6.68 -6.01 11.81
N LEU A 93 -6.85 -7.19 11.22
CA LEU A 93 -5.90 -8.30 11.33
C LEU A 93 -4.55 -7.94 10.71
N MET A 94 -4.55 -7.38 9.50
CA MET A 94 -3.34 -6.94 8.82
C MET A 94 -2.67 -5.80 9.57
N GLY A 95 -3.41 -4.80 10.04
CA GLY A 95 -2.87 -3.66 10.79
C GLY A 95 -2.11 -4.06 12.05
N ALA A 96 -2.51 -5.17 12.70
CA ALA A 96 -1.81 -5.68 13.87
C ALA A 96 -0.46 -6.34 13.57
N VAL A 97 -0.22 -6.79 12.32
CA VAL A 97 0.95 -7.61 11.97
C VAL A 97 1.77 -7.10 10.79
N LEU A 98 1.30 -6.08 10.06
CA LEU A 98 1.97 -5.53 8.89
C LEU A 98 3.30 -4.89 9.32
N GLY A 99 4.39 -5.33 8.68
CA GLY A 99 5.71 -4.78 8.95
C GLY A 99 5.84 -3.35 8.43
N THR A 100 6.53 -2.50 9.18
CA THR A 100 6.91 -1.14 8.74
C THR A 100 8.30 -1.10 8.10
N LYS A 101 8.98 -2.26 7.99
CA LYS A 101 10.28 -2.33 7.34
C LYS A 101 10.13 -2.05 5.85
N TRP A 102 10.62 -0.89 5.44
CA TRP A 102 10.46 -0.37 4.08
C TRP A 102 11.78 -0.30 3.31
N LYS A 103 12.92 -0.61 3.93
CA LYS A 103 14.24 -0.61 3.27
C LYS A 103 15.08 -1.82 3.68
N GLY A 104 15.89 -2.31 2.73
CA GLY A 104 16.84 -3.40 2.94
C GLY A 104 16.23 -4.79 2.81
N ALA A 105 17.01 -5.82 3.14
CA ALA A 105 16.60 -7.21 3.00
C ALA A 105 15.36 -7.52 3.85
N GLY A 106 14.35 -8.15 3.23
CA GLY A 106 13.09 -8.49 3.90
C GLY A 106 12.15 -7.31 4.17
N ALA A 107 12.38 -6.15 3.53
CA ALA A 107 11.39 -5.08 3.51
C ALA A 107 10.13 -5.48 2.71
N ASN A 108 9.03 -4.81 2.99
CA ASN A 108 7.82 -4.88 2.18
C ASN A 108 8.16 -4.56 0.72
N LYS A 109 7.72 -5.42 -0.20
CA LYS A 109 8.09 -5.35 -1.62
C LYS A 109 7.34 -4.28 -2.42
N SER A 110 6.27 -3.72 -1.88
CA SER A 110 5.50 -2.65 -2.53
C SER A 110 6.32 -1.36 -2.62
N VAL A 111 6.61 -0.91 -3.85
CA VAL A 111 7.38 0.31 -4.10
C VAL A 111 6.59 1.54 -3.64
N SER A 112 5.28 1.53 -3.87
CA SER A 112 4.35 2.56 -3.40
C SER A 112 4.28 2.63 -1.87
N PHE A 113 4.27 1.50 -1.16
CA PHE A 113 4.42 1.46 0.30
C PHE A 113 5.76 2.04 0.75
N GLN A 114 6.86 1.67 0.10
CA GLN A 114 8.19 2.20 0.44
C GLN A 114 8.26 3.73 0.26
N HIS A 115 7.67 4.26 -0.81
CA HIS A 115 7.53 5.70 -1.01
C HIS A 115 6.67 6.36 0.06
N PHE A 116 5.59 5.70 0.49
CA PHE A 116 4.76 6.16 1.60
C PHE A 116 5.56 6.26 2.90
N CYS A 117 6.23 5.18 3.31
CA CYS A 117 7.07 5.18 4.51
C CYS A 117 8.17 6.24 4.46
N LYS A 118 8.89 6.36 3.34
CA LYS A 118 9.93 7.39 3.17
C LYS A 118 9.36 8.80 3.38
N ALA A 119 8.18 9.08 2.84
CA ALA A 119 7.56 10.40 2.98
C ALA A 119 7.04 10.66 4.39
N ALA A 120 6.48 9.66 5.06
CA ALA A 120 6.06 9.77 6.46
C ALA A 120 7.27 10.09 7.37
N LEU A 121 8.37 9.36 7.21
CA LEU A 121 9.61 9.59 7.98
C LEU A 121 10.23 10.97 7.70
N PHE A 122 10.20 11.42 6.44
CA PHE A 122 10.62 12.77 6.10
C PHE A 122 9.79 13.83 6.83
N LEU A 123 8.45 13.69 6.86
CA LEU A 123 7.57 14.61 7.57
C LEU A 123 7.76 14.57 9.09
N ALA A 124 8.15 13.41 9.63
CA ALA A 124 8.51 13.25 11.04
C ALA A 124 9.89 13.83 11.40
N GLY A 125 10.68 14.31 10.41
CA GLY A 125 12.05 14.78 10.63
C GLY A 125 13.07 13.65 10.84
N GLU A 126 12.69 12.40 10.59
CA GLU A 126 13.55 11.22 10.76
C GLU A 126 14.42 10.93 9.53
N LEU A 127 14.20 11.64 8.43
CA LEU A 127 15.03 11.61 7.23
C LEU A 127 15.35 13.03 6.78
N SER A 128 16.63 13.30 6.54
CA SER A 128 17.08 14.50 5.82
C SER A 128 16.88 14.35 4.30
N THR A 129 16.79 15.50 3.61
CA THR A 129 16.70 15.61 2.15
C THR A 129 17.88 14.97 1.44
#